data_AF-A0A7Y3HUC6-F1
#
_entry.id   AF-A0A7Y3HUC6-F1
#
_cell.length_a   1.000
_cell.length_b   1.000
_cell.length_c   1.000
_cell.angle_alpha   90.00
_cell.angle_beta   90.00
_cell.angle_gamma   90.00
#
_symmetry.space_group_name_H-M   'P 1'
#
loop_
_entity.id
_entity.type
_entity.pdbx_description
1 polymer ?
#
loop_
_entity_poly.entity_id
_entity_poly.type
_entity_poly.pdbx_seq_one_letter_code
_entity_poly.pdbx_strand_id
1 'polypeptide(L)'
;VWSDEFDGEGAIDTTKWFHQTQLPPGGSWFGGIIQHYTDREANTFVRDGYLNLVAKKETFEDQGEVKEYTAARLNSKYAFTYGRVEVRAKLPKGHGTWPAIWMLNTNINEDGAYYDNKGLGTVNWPKCGEIDIMEHWGKNQDYVSSALHNGSSYGGHVANTGGQKIEDASDTFHIYTLDWSKDKMVFSVDGKVHLEYAPAIKNADTWPYNDDYYFLLNIAIEPDIDPEFTESAMLVDYIRVYQ
;
A
#
# COMPACT_ATOMS: atom_id res chain seq x y z
N VAL A 1 -14.66 1.13 13.96
CA VAL A 1 -15.18 2.39 13.38
C VAL A 1 -15.36 2.33 11.87
N TRP A 2 -14.56 1.55 11.14
CA TRP A 2 -14.76 1.28 9.71
C TRP A 2 -14.21 -0.11 9.37
N SER A 3 -14.80 -0.78 8.37
CA SER A 3 -14.22 -2.01 7.82
C SER A 3 -14.66 -2.29 6.38
N ASP A 4 -13.86 -3.14 5.73
CA ASP A 4 -14.27 -3.91 4.57
C ASP A 4 -13.91 -5.38 4.76
N GLU A 5 -14.93 -6.23 4.68
CA GLU A 5 -14.82 -7.69 4.87
C GLU A 5 -14.81 -8.43 3.53
N PHE A 6 -14.98 -7.71 2.41
CA PHE A 6 -14.96 -8.27 1.06
C PHE A 6 -15.92 -9.46 0.84
N ASP A 7 -17.08 -9.48 1.50
CA ASP A 7 -18.13 -10.51 1.41
C ASP A 7 -18.90 -10.54 0.05
N GLY A 8 -18.34 -9.92 -1.00
CA GLY A 8 -18.95 -9.78 -2.32
C GLY A 8 -18.42 -10.76 -3.37
N GLU A 9 -18.86 -10.57 -4.62
CA GLU A 9 -18.34 -11.26 -5.80
C GLU A 9 -18.25 -10.28 -6.96
N GLY A 10 -17.17 -10.31 -7.74
CA GLY A 10 -16.96 -9.45 -8.91
C GLY A 10 -16.25 -8.13 -8.57
N ALA A 11 -16.72 -7.02 -9.13
CA ALA A 11 -16.07 -5.72 -8.93
C ALA A 11 -16.05 -5.26 -7.45
N ILE A 12 -15.02 -4.49 -7.09
CA ILE A 12 -14.90 -3.93 -5.73
C ILE A 12 -15.99 -2.91 -5.41
N ASP A 13 -16.28 -2.72 -4.12
CA ASP A 13 -17.20 -1.68 -3.66
C ASP A 13 -16.64 -0.27 -3.92
N THR A 14 -17.11 0.34 -5.01
CA THR A 14 -16.71 1.70 -5.40
C THR A 14 -17.19 2.79 -4.43
N THR A 15 -18.06 2.49 -3.46
CA THR A 15 -18.36 3.44 -2.38
C THR A 15 -17.24 3.51 -1.34
N LYS A 16 -16.42 2.45 -1.24
CA LYS A 16 -15.27 2.34 -0.32
C LYS A 16 -13.93 2.56 -1.00
N TRP A 17 -13.80 2.20 -2.27
CA TRP A 17 -12.51 2.17 -2.98
C TRP A 17 -12.51 2.99 -4.26
N PHE A 18 -11.34 3.52 -4.59
CA PHE A 18 -11.04 4.24 -5.82
C PHE A 18 -9.79 3.64 -6.46
N HIS A 19 -9.82 3.39 -7.78
CA HIS A 19 -8.64 2.93 -8.52
C HIS A 19 -7.81 4.12 -8.98
N GLN A 20 -6.53 4.14 -8.63
CA GLN A 20 -5.59 5.15 -9.13
C GLN A 20 -4.89 4.62 -10.38
N THR A 21 -5.32 5.11 -11.55
CA THR A 21 -4.81 4.66 -12.86
C THR A 21 -4.00 5.72 -13.58
N GLN A 22 -4.19 6.99 -13.26
CA GLN A 22 -3.46 8.09 -13.88
C GLN A 22 -1.98 8.01 -13.53
N LEU A 23 -1.14 8.00 -14.56
CA LEU A 23 0.31 8.06 -14.39
C LEU A 23 0.74 9.43 -13.88
N PRO A 24 1.70 9.48 -12.94
CA PRO A 24 2.38 10.73 -12.61
C PRO A 24 3.11 11.33 -13.82
N PRO A 25 3.50 12.61 -13.76
CA PRO A 25 4.28 13.25 -14.81
C PRO A 25 5.58 12.47 -15.08
N GLY A 26 5.87 12.18 -16.35
CA GLY A 26 7.02 11.39 -16.76
C GLY A 26 6.71 10.00 -17.32
N GLY A 27 5.43 9.62 -17.41
CA GLY A 27 4.99 8.41 -18.13
C GLY A 27 5.22 7.10 -17.37
N SER A 28 5.67 7.16 -16.12
CA SER A 28 5.88 5.99 -15.27
C SER A 28 5.62 6.33 -13.80
N TRP A 29 5.23 5.31 -13.04
CA TRP A 29 5.10 5.41 -11.60
C TRP A 29 6.47 5.65 -10.94
N PHE A 30 6.43 6.21 -9.73
CA PHE A 30 7.64 6.50 -8.96
C PHE A 30 8.44 5.23 -8.62
N GLY A 31 9.72 5.40 -8.26
CA GLY A 31 10.57 4.29 -7.83
C GLY A 31 11.08 3.37 -8.94
N GLY A 32 10.84 3.70 -10.21
CA GLY A 32 11.32 2.90 -11.35
C GLY A 32 10.52 1.62 -11.59
N ILE A 33 9.33 1.51 -11.01
CA ILE A 33 8.43 0.37 -11.17
C ILE A 33 7.79 0.38 -12.57
N ILE A 34 7.55 -0.80 -13.14
CA ILE A 34 7.39 -0.97 -14.60
C ILE A 34 5.98 -1.35 -15.08
N GLN A 35 5.00 -1.41 -14.18
CA GLN A 35 3.60 -1.77 -14.48
C GLN A 35 2.71 -0.55 -14.75
N HIS A 36 1.59 -0.78 -15.43
CA HIS A 36 0.42 0.11 -15.40
C HIS A 36 -0.51 -0.31 -14.26
N TYR A 37 -1.11 0.65 -13.56
CA TYR A 37 -2.21 0.35 -12.65
C TYR A 37 -3.53 0.54 -13.40
N THR A 38 -4.43 -0.43 -13.34
CA THR A 38 -5.72 -0.40 -14.04
C THR A 38 -6.89 -0.58 -13.08
N ASP A 39 -8.09 -0.27 -13.55
CA ASP A 39 -9.37 -0.48 -12.87
C ASP A 39 -10.14 -1.71 -13.39
N ARG A 40 -9.46 -2.56 -14.18
CA ARG A 40 -10.07 -3.75 -14.78
C ARG A 40 -10.22 -4.86 -13.75
N GLU A 41 -11.28 -5.66 -13.91
CA GLU A 41 -11.48 -6.89 -13.15
C GLU A 41 -10.37 -7.94 -13.37
N ALA A 42 -9.50 -7.75 -14.37
CA ALA A 42 -8.29 -8.55 -14.53
C ALA A 42 -7.23 -8.30 -13.43
N ASN A 43 -7.25 -7.11 -12.81
CA ASN A 43 -6.28 -6.70 -11.79
C ASN A 43 -6.90 -6.51 -10.40
N THR A 44 -8.21 -6.25 -10.30
CA THR A 44 -8.89 -6.12 -9.01
C THR A 44 -10.29 -6.73 -9.03
N PHE A 45 -10.56 -7.68 -8.14
CA PHE A 45 -11.90 -8.23 -7.96
C PHE A 45 -12.06 -8.84 -6.57
N VAL A 46 -13.30 -9.04 -6.16
CA VAL A 46 -13.66 -9.80 -4.97
C VAL A 46 -14.10 -11.20 -5.40
N ARG A 47 -13.58 -12.23 -4.74
CA ARG A 47 -13.96 -13.63 -4.96
C ARG A 47 -13.68 -14.44 -3.71
N ASP A 48 -14.58 -15.36 -3.37
CA ASP A 48 -14.44 -16.28 -2.24
C ASP A 48 -14.25 -15.55 -0.89
N GLY A 49 -14.84 -14.36 -0.74
CA GLY A 49 -14.68 -13.52 0.46
C GLY A 49 -13.35 -12.77 0.54
N TYR A 50 -12.57 -12.73 -0.55
CA TYR A 50 -11.28 -12.04 -0.58
C TYR A 50 -11.24 -10.97 -1.66
N LEU A 51 -10.68 -9.82 -1.34
CA LEU A 51 -10.15 -8.91 -2.34
C LEU A 51 -8.89 -9.54 -2.96
N ASN A 52 -8.88 -9.60 -4.29
CA ASN A 52 -7.75 -10.05 -5.09
C ASN A 52 -7.16 -8.81 -5.80
N LEU A 53 -5.95 -8.40 -5.43
CA LEU A 53 -5.14 -7.51 -6.27
C LEU A 53 -4.16 -8.38 -7.06
N VAL A 54 -4.20 -8.32 -8.38
CA VAL A 54 -3.44 -9.19 -9.26
C VAL A 54 -2.46 -8.37 -10.08
N ALA A 55 -1.17 -8.69 -9.93
CA ALA A 55 -0.13 -8.27 -10.86
C ALA A 55 0.01 -9.33 -11.96
N LYS A 56 0.13 -8.87 -13.21
CA LYS A 56 0.09 -9.73 -14.39
C LYS A 56 1.07 -9.26 -15.45
N LYS A 57 1.72 -10.20 -16.12
CA LYS A 57 2.52 -9.98 -17.32
C LYS A 57 1.59 -9.93 -18.53
N GLU A 58 1.43 -8.74 -19.09
CA GLU A 58 0.68 -8.51 -20.32
C GLU A 58 1.06 -7.15 -20.92
N THR A 59 1.20 -7.10 -22.23
CA THR A 59 1.41 -5.83 -22.94
C THR A 59 0.13 -5.00 -22.87
N PHE A 60 0.22 -3.81 -22.31
CA PHE A 60 -0.89 -2.89 -22.12
C PHE A 60 -0.47 -1.47 -22.51
N GLU A 61 -1.24 -0.86 -23.40
CA GLU A 61 -1.06 0.53 -23.83
C GLU A 61 -2.16 1.39 -23.21
N ASP A 62 -1.76 2.38 -22.42
CA ASP A 62 -2.66 3.38 -21.85
C ASP A 62 -1.92 4.69 -21.65
N GLN A 63 -2.64 5.81 -21.74
CA GLN A 63 -2.09 7.17 -21.57
C GLN A 63 -0.88 7.46 -22.49
N GLY A 64 -0.79 6.79 -23.64
CA GLY A 64 0.32 6.92 -24.60
C GLY A 64 1.58 6.13 -24.23
N GLU A 65 1.54 5.31 -23.19
CA GLU A 65 2.66 4.52 -22.68
C GLU A 65 2.36 3.02 -22.79
N VAL A 66 3.30 2.26 -23.36
CA VAL A 66 3.23 0.80 -23.42
C VAL A 66 4.03 0.22 -22.26
N LYS A 67 3.41 -0.66 -21.47
CA LYS A 67 4.06 -1.42 -20.39
C LYS A 67 3.78 -2.90 -20.54
N GLU A 68 4.69 -3.73 -20.04
CA GLU A 68 4.62 -5.21 -20.16
C GLU A 68 3.95 -5.88 -18.95
N TYR A 69 3.50 -5.07 -17.99
CA TYR A 69 2.84 -5.53 -16.79
C TYR A 69 1.68 -4.63 -16.41
N THR A 70 0.66 -5.23 -15.83
CA THR A 70 -0.47 -4.53 -15.22
C THR A 70 -0.64 -4.97 -13.77
N ALA A 71 -1.14 -4.09 -12.94
CA ALA A 71 -1.54 -4.37 -11.57
C ALA A 71 -2.68 -3.44 -11.15
N ALA A 72 -2.93 -3.34 -9.86
CA ALA A 72 -3.89 -2.39 -9.29
C ALA A 72 -3.25 -1.55 -8.18
N ARG A 73 -3.74 -0.31 -8.04
CA ARG A 73 -3.49 0.58 -6.90
C ARG A 73 -4.82 1.15 -6.45
N LEU A 74 -5.22 0.83 -5.22
CA LEU A 74 -6.48 1.23 -4.63
C LEU A 74 -6.26 2.29 -3.57
N ASN A 75 -7.13 3.31 -3.53
CA ASN A 75 -7.19 4.33 -2.50
C ASN A 75 -8.52 4.15 -1.75
N SER A 76 -8.49 4.11 -0.41
CA SER A 76 -9.74 4.11 0.35
C SER A 76 -10.42 5.47 0.30
N LYS A 77 -11.74 5.48 0.13
CA LYS A 77 -12.62 6.65 0.28
C LYS A 77 -12.97 6.95 1.75
N TYR A 78 -12.37 6.19 2.66
CA TYR A 78 -12.34 6.43 4.08
C TYR A 78 -10.95 6.95 4.46
N ALA A 79 -10.91 7.98 5.29
CA ALA A 79 -9.71 8.48 5.92
C ALA A 79 -9.98 8.68 7.41
N PHE A 80 -8.94 8.58 8.22
CA PHE A 80 -9.05 8.68 9.67
C PHE A 80 -7.74 9.12 10.30
N THR A 81 -7.85 9.66 11.50
CA THR A 81 -6.71 10.00 12.35
C THR A 81 -6.71 9.11 13.58
N TYR A 82 -5.58 8.44 13.85
CA TYR A 82 -5.38 7.53 14.99
C TYR A 82 -6.33 6.31 15.01
N GLY A 83 -5.91 5.29 15.75
CA GLY A 83 -6.65 4.06 15.94
C GLY A 83 -5.78 2.84 15.74
N ARG A 84 -6.42 1.68 15.80
CA ARG A 84 -5.82 0.39 15.45
C ARG A 84 -6.30 0.00 14.07
N VAL A 85 -5.38 -0.39 13.20
CA VAL A 85 -5.64 -1.03 11.91
C VAL A 85 -5.27 -2.50 12.02
N GLU A 86 -6.13 -3.35 11.47
CA GLU A 86 -5.79 -4.75 11.19
C GLU A 86 -6.12 -5.04 9.73
N VAL A 87 -5.13 -5.53 8.99
CA VAL A 87 -5.29 -6.05 7.64
C VAL A 87 -4.89 -7.51 7.65
N ARG A 88 -5.84 -8.40 7.31
CA ARG A 88 -5.53 -9.82 7.16
C ARG A 88 -5.30 -10.13 5.69
N ALA A 89 -4.07 -10.48 5.33
CA ALA A 89 -3.68 -10.67 3.94
C ALA A 89 -2.69 -11.82 3.75
N LYS A 90 -2.68 -12.36 2.53
CA LYS A 90 -1.67 -13.28 2.01
C LYS A 90 -0.98 -12.61 0.82
N LEU A 91 0.35 -12.60 0.82
CA LEU A 91 1.14 -11.82 -0.13
C LEU A 91 1.36 -12.57 -1.46
N PRO A 92 1.63 -11.86 -2.57
CA PRO A 92 2.07 -12.48 -3.80
C PRO A 92 3.43 -13.19 -3.63
N LYS A 93 3.73 -14.10 -4.54
CA LYS A 93 5.05 -14.71 -4.72
C LYS A 93 5.73 -14.16 -5.96
N GLY A 94 7.05 -14.29 -5.99
CA GLY A 94 7.83 -14.12 -7.19
C GLY A 94 8.80 -12.96 -7.10
N HIS A 95 10.04 -13.21 -7.49
CA HIS A 95 11.10 -12.22 -7.56
C HIS A 95 10.64 -11.01 -8.37
N GLY A 96 10.84 -9.80 -7.81
CA GLY A 96 10.46 -8.52 -8.42
C GLY A 96 9.00 -8.11 -8.21
N THR A 97 8.19 -8.89 -7.47
CA THR A 97 6.91 -8.38 -6.95
C THR A 97 7.14 -7.54 -5.69
N TRP A 98 6.42 -6.43 -5.57
CA TRP A 98 6.47 -5.52 -4.41
C TRP A 98 5.06 -5.13 -3.98
N PRO A 99 4.35 -6.00 -3.22
CA PRO A 99 3.08 -5.64 -2.59
C PRO A 99 3.26 -4.64 -1.44
N ALA A 100 2.29 -3.75 -1.29
CA ALA A 100 2.24 -2.78 -0.18
C ALA A 100 0.83 -2.62 0.38
N ILE A 101 0.75 -2.51 1.71
CA ILE A 101 -0.39 -2.02 2.48
C ILE A 101 0.13 -0.81 3.26
N TRP A 102 -0.32 0.37 2.87
CA TRP A 102 0.28 1.62 3.32
C TRP A 102 -0.75 2.73 3.36
N MET A 103 -0.35 3.91 3.82
CA MET A 103 -1.24 5.04 3.97
C MET A 103 -0.54 6.35 3.60
N LEU A 104 -1.30 7.26 2.99
CA LEU A 104 -0.90 8.64 2.75
C LEU A 104 -1.90 9.59 3.40
N ASN A 105 -1.43 10.79 3.74
CA ASN A 105 -2.26 11.86 4.24
C ASN A 105 -3.22 12.34 3.14
N THR A 106 -4.45 12.70 3.50
CA THR A 106 -5.44 13.28 2.58
C THR A 106 -4.99 14.57 1.89
N ASN A 107 -3.98 15.26 2.42
CA ASN A 107 -3.41 16.47 1.84
C ASN A 107 -2.29 16.22 0.80
N ILE A 108 -2.00 14.95 0.47
CA ILE A 108 -1.00 14.60 -0.55
C ILE A 108 -1.35 15.24 -1.89
N ASN A 109 -0.39 15.95 -2.47
CA ASN A 109 -0.43 16.38 -3.86
C ASN A 109 0.17 15.27 -4.74
N GLU A 110 -0.67 14.34 -5.17
CA GLU A 110 -0.30 13.22 -6.03
C GLU A 110 -1.35 13.05 -7.14
N ASP A 111 -0.92 13.27 -8.37
CA ASP A 111 -1.76 13.17 -9.55
C ASP A 111 -2.57 11.86 -9.58
N GLY A 112 -3.88 12.01 -9.76
CA GLY A 112 -4.80 10.89 -9.85
C GLY A 112 -5.23 10.30 -8.52
N ALA A 113 -4.60 10.64 -7.39
CA ALA A 113 -5.02 10.14 -6.08
C ALA A 113 -6.44 10.63 -5.73
N TYR A 114 -7.20 9.80 -4.99
CA TYR A 114 -8.60 10.12 -4.69
C TYR A 114 -8.79 11.50 -4.04
N TYR A 115 -8.04 11.80 -2.96
CA TYR A 115 -8.21 13.05 -2.24
C TYR A 115 -7.60 14.27 -2.95
N ASP A 116 -6.54 14.07 -3.75
CA ASP A 116 -6.03 15.10 -4.63
C ASP A 116 -7.07 15.52 -5.68
N ASN A 117 -7.70 14.55 -6.34
CA ASN A 117 -8.83 14.77 -7.26
C ASN A 117 -10.05 15.45 -6.61
N LYS A 118 -10.14 15.44 -5.26
CA LYS A 118 -11.16 16.16 -4.49
C LYS A 118 -10.74 17.60 -4.13
N GLY A 119 -9.54 18.02 -4.53
CA GLY A 119 -8.98 19.35 -4.30
C GLY A 119 -8.31 19.50 -2.93
N LEU A 120 -7.92 18.40 -2.27
CA LEU A 120 -7.24 18.45 -0.97
C LEU A 120 -5.71 18.40 -1.07
N GLY A 121 -5.17 18.02 -2.23
CA GLY A 121 -3.73 17.92 -2.45
C GLY A 121 -3.04 19.29 -2.37
N THR A 122 -2.22 19.46 -1.34
CA THR A 122 -1.55 20.74 -1.04
C THR A 122 -0.11 20.54 -0.56
N VAL A 123 0.27 19.31 -0.18
CA VAL A 123 1.57 18.99 0.39
C VAL A 123 2.22 17.88 -0.42
N ASN A 124 3.42 18.14 -0.94
CA ASN A 124 4.19 17.11 -1.64
C ASN A 124 4.81 16.12 -0.65
N TRP A 125 4.94 14.87 -1.08
CA TRP A 125 5.78 13.88 -0.40
C TRP A 125 7.23 14.38 -0.29
N PRO A 126 7.96 14.11 0.82
CA PRO A 126 7.59 13.29 1.98
C PRO A 126 6.89 14.09 3.10
N LYS A 127 6.65 15.40 2.91
CA LYS A 127 6.16 16.26 4.00
C LYS A 127 4.73 15.99 4.42
N CYS A 128 3.92 15.41 3.53
CA CYS A 128 2.57 14.94 3.87
C CYS A 128 2.58 13.79 4.88
N GLY A 129 3.68 13.04 4.94
CA GLY A 129 3.80 11.79 5.67
C GLY A 129 3.31 10.57 4.87
N GLU A 130 3.94 9.44 5.12
CA GLU A 130 3.61 8.11 4.60
C GLU A 130 3.79 7.08 5.73
N ILE A 131 2.89 6.11 5.79
CA ILE A 131 2.87 5.04 6.79
C ILE A 131 2.81 3.71 6.07
N ASP A 132 3.90 2.97 6.05
CA ASP A 132 3.96 1.64 5.43
C ASP A 132 3.69 0.58 6.49
N ILE A 133 2.45 0.09 6.51
CA ILE A 133 2.03 -0.96 7.45
C ILE A 133 2.70 -2.28 7.07
N MET A 134 2.80 -2.56 5.77
CA MET A 134 3.48 -3.73 5.25
C MET A 134 4.01 -3.43 3.85
N GLU A 135 5.30 -3.65 3.68
CA GLU A 135 5.93 -3.87 2.39
C GLU A 135 6.61 -5.23 2.38
N HIS A 136 6.65 -5.84 1.20
CA HIS A 136 7.36 -7.08 0.95
C HIS A 136 8.00 -7.01 -0.44
N TRP A 137 9.18 -7.62 -0.60
CA TRP A 137 9.83 -7.75 -1.89
C TRP A 137 10.06 -9.23 -2.17
N GLY A 138 9.56 -9.74 -3.29
CA GLY A 138 9.69 -11.16 -3.61
C GLY A 138 11.14 -11.63 -3.77
N LYS A 139 12.09 -10.73 -4.01
CA LYS A 139 13.55 -11.02 -3.97
C LYS A 139 14.08 -11.36 -2.57
N ASN A 140 13.32 -11.01 -1.53
CA ASN A 140 13.54 -11.35 -0.14
C ASN A 140 12.26 -11.98 0.43
N GLN A 141 11.84 -13.08 -0.20
CA GLN A 141 10.66 -13.85 0.16
C GLN A 141 10.59 -14.08 1.68
N ASP A 142 9.37 -13.97 2.24
CA ASP A 142 9.05 -14.11 3.67
C ASP A 142 9.58 -13.00 4.60
N TYR A 143 10.30 -12.00 4.10
CA TYR A 143 10.65 -10.82 4.89
C TYR A 143 9.66 -9.68 4.65
N VAL A 144 9.00 -9.22 5.72
CA VAL A 144 8.10 -8.07 5.66
C VAL A 144 8.69 -6.89 6.42
N SER A 145 8.42 -5.71 5.93
CA SER A 145 8.94 -4.45 6.45
C SER A 145 7.79 -3.48 6.75
N SER A 146 8.01 -2.62 7.72
CA SER A 146 7.25 -1.39 7.92
C SER A 146 8.19 -0.21 7.91
N ALA A 147 7.69 0.93 7.45
CA ALA A 147 8.45 2.16 7.34
C ALA A 147 7.56 3.38 7.60
N LEU A 148 8.22 4.48 7.92
CA LEU A 148 7.59 5.78 8.09
C LEU A 148 8.42 6.84 7.35
N HIS A 149 7.82 7.45 6.33
CA HIS A 149 8.45 8.52 5.58
C HIS A 149 7.91 9.87 6.02
N ASN A 150 8.84 10.79 6.29
CA ASN A 150 8.55 12.17 6.69
C ASN A 150 9.72 13.09 6.29
N GLY A 151 9.61 14.39 6.55
CA GLY A 151 10.63 15.38 6.18
C GLY A 151 12.05 15.09 6.71
N SER A 152 12.17 14.32 7.79
CA SER A 152 13.45 13.95 8.41
C SER A 152 14.01 12.58 8.01
N SER A 153 13.20 11.71 7.40
CA SER A 153 13.55 10.31 7.08
C SER A 153 12.73 9.84 5.90
N TYR A 154 13.33 9.75 4.71
CA TYR A 154 12.65 9.36 3.48
C TYR A 154 13.64 8.94 2.37
N GLY A 155 13.13 8.33 1.30
CA GLY A 155 13.92 7.87 0.15
C GLY A 155 15.02 6.88 0.57
N GLY A 156 16.19 6.98 -0.07
CA GLY A 156 17.37 6.16 0.28
C GLY A 156 17.99 6.42 1.65
N HIS A 157 17.40 7.32 2.45
CA HIS A 157 17.85 7.68 3.80
C HIS A 157 16.77 7.42 4.87
N VAL A 158 15.74 6.63 4.54
CA VAL A 158 14.73 6.25 5.52
C VAL A 158 15.38 5.47 6.68
N ALA A 159 15.22 5.98 7.89
CA ALA A 159 15.76 5.41 9.11
C ALA A 159 14.65 4.86 10.04
N ASN A 160 13.41 5.31 9.85
CA ASN A 160 12.25 4.87 10.62
C ASN A 160 11.70 3.56 10.04
N THR A 161 12.51 2.50 10.04
CA THR A 161 12.16 1.20 9.47
C THR A 161 12.32 0.09 10.50
N GLY A 162 11.56 -0.98 10.28
CA GLY A 162 11.72 -2.24 11.00
C GLY A 162 11.16 -3.36 10.15
N GLY A 163 11.50 -4.59 10.47
CA GLY A 163 10.96 -5.72 9.74
C GLY A 163 11.23 -7.02 10.46
N GLN A 164 10.59 -8.07 9.97
CA GLN A 164 10.76 -9.41 10.50
C GLN A 164 10.55 -10.42 9.39
N LYS A 165 11.14 -11.60 9.58
CA LYS A 165 10.77 -12.76 8.78
C LYS A 165 9.46 -13.33 9.32
N ILE A 166 8.48 -13.49 8.45
CA ILE A 166 7.28 -14.28 8.69
C ILE A 166 7.35 -15.49 7.76
N GLU A 167 7.50 -16.68 8.33
CA GLU A 167 7.44 -17.90 7.50
C GLU A 167 6.11 -17.90 6.75
N ASP A 168 6.12 -18.36 5.50
CA ASP A 168 4.90 -18.60 4.72
C ASP A 168 4.03 -17.36 4.36
N ALA A 169 4.63 -16.17 4.34
CA ALA A 169 4.00 -14.87 4.00
C ALA A 169 3.08 -14.88 2.78
N SER A 170 3.43 -15.70 1.78
CA SER A 170 2.71 -15.82 0.51
C SER A 170 1.93 -17.13 0.36
N ASP A 171 1.94 -17.98 1.38
CA ASP A 171 1.24 -19.26 1.45
C ASP A 171 0.06 -19.23 2.43
N THR A 172 0.16 -18.46 3.51
CA THR A 172 -0.89 -18.31 4.51
C THR A 172 -1.28 -16.85 4.75
N PHE A 173 -2.39 -16.65 5.47
CA PHE A 173 -2.84 -15.32 5.84
C PHE A 173 -2.23 -14.90 7.17
N HIS A 174 -1.66 -13.69 7.19
CA HIS A 174 -1.15 -13.05 8.39
C HIS A 174 -1.95 -11.77 8.69
N ILE A 175 -1.87 -11.32 9.94
CA ILE A 175 -2.51 -10.07 10.39
C ILE A 175 -1.45 -8.99 10.54
N TYR A 176 -1.45 -8.04 9.61
CA TYR A 176 -0.62 -6.84 9.63
C TYR A 176 -1.34 -5.75 10.42
N THR A 177 -0.67 -5.22 11.43
CA THR A 177 -1.28 -4.34 12.42
C THR A 177 -0.50 -3.04 12.57
N LEU A 178 -1.24 -1.93 12.63
CA LEU A 178 -0.75 -0.63 13.08
C LEU A 178 -1.57 -0.18 14.29
N ASP A 179 -0.91 0.06 15.42
CA ASP A 179 -1.47 0.82 16.54
C ASP A 179 -0.95 2.26 16.47
N TRP A 180 -1.80 3.19 16.04
CA TRP A 180 -1.45 4.60 15.84
C TRP A 180 -2.15 5.49 16.86
N SER A 181 -1.36 6.20 17.66
CA SER A 181 -1.82 7.19 18.62
C SER A 181 -1.12 8.52 18.40
N LYS A 182 -1.54 9.58 19.09
CA LYS A 182 -0.83 10.87 19.12
C LYS A 182 0.62 10.75 19.63
N ASP A 183 0.93 9.70 20.37
CA ASP A 183 2.19 9.57 21.10
C ASP A 183 3.20 8.66 20.39
N LYS A 184 2.71 7.61 19.73
CA LYS A 184 3.53 6.63 19.02
C LYS A 184 2.74 5.82 18.00
N MET A 185 3.48 5.19 17.09
CA MET A 185 3.01 4.12 16.21
C MET A 185 3.74 2.82 16.52
N VAL A 186 3.01 1.71 16.55
CA VAL A 186 3.57 0.37 16.76
C VAL A 186 3.08 -0.54 15.63
N PHE A 187 4.02 -1.21 14.97
CA PHE A 187 3.76 -2.11 13.86
C PHE A 187 4.04 -3.53 14.28
N SER A 188 3.12 -4.43 13.95
CA SER A 188 3.26 -5.85 14.25
C SER A 188 2.66 -6.73 13.18
N VAL A 189 3.15 -7.97 13.13
CA VAL A 189 2.58 -9.04 12.30
C VAL A 189 2.29 -10.22 13.21
N ASP A 190 1.06 -10.70 13.20
CA ASP A 190 0.55 -11.75 14.11
C ASP A 190 0.85 -11.46 15.59
N GLY A 191 0.74 -10.18 15.97
CA GLY A 191 1.01 -9.69 17.32
C GLY A 191 2.50 -9.56 17.69
N LYS A 192 3.44 -9.88 16.78
CA LYS A 192 4.88 -9.69 17.00
C LYS A 192 5.31 -8.31 16.51
N VAL A 193 5.69 -7.44 17.44
CA VAL A 193 6.17 -6.08 17.15
C VAL A 193 7.55 -6.13 16.49
N HIS A 194 7.73 -5.33 15.43
CA HIS A 194 9.01 -5.19 14.74
C HIS A 194 9.41 -3.72 14.49
N LEU A 195 8.50 -2.77 14.68
CA LEU A 195 8.78 -1.33 14.63
C LEU A 195 7.94 -0.59 15.67
N GLU A 196 8.58 0.28 16.44
CA GLU A 196 7.92 1.30 17.25
C GLU A 196 8.53 2.66 16.89
N TYR A 197 7.69 3.62 16.55
CA TYR A 197 8.09 4.99 16.24
C TYR A 197 7.50 5.98 17.25
N ALA A 198 8.37 6.62 18.02
CA ALA A 198 8.02 7.58 19.06
C ALA A 198 9.13 8.65 19.18
N PRO A 199 9.25 9.57 18.20
CA PRO A 199 10.31 10.56 18.22
C PRO A 199 10.14 11.49 19.43
N ALA A 200 11.26 11.84 20.07
CA ALA A 200 11.26 12.72 21.25
C ALA A 200 10.73 14.13 20.91
N ILE A 201 11.04 14.61 19.70
CA ILE A 201 10.52 15.86 19.15
C ILE A 201 9.48 15.50 18.11
N LYS A 202 8.23 15.94 18.30
CA LYS A 202 7.15 15.84 17.32
C LYS A 202 6.93 17.21 16.67
N ASN A 203 7.41 17.37 15.44
CA ASN A 203 7.22 18.57 14.62
C ASN A 203 6.83 18.16 13.19
N ALA A 204 6.69 19.10 12.26
CA ALA A 204 6.29 18.81 10.89
C ALA A 204 7.24 17.87 10.12
N ASP A 205 8.53 17.80 10.50
CA ASP A 205 9.52 16.96 9.83
C ASP A 205 9.59 15.54 10.43
N THR A 206 9.19 15.36 11.69
CA THR A 206 9.29 14.07 12.40
C THR A 206 7.94 13.44 12.73
N TRP A 207 6.86 14.21 12.72
CA TRP A 207 5.52 13.72 13.06
C TRP A 207 4.42 14.43 12.25
N PRO A 208 4.36 14.26 10.92
CA PRO A 208 3.21 14.71 10.10
C PRO A 208 1.96 13.81 10.28
N TYR A 209 1.94 12.94 11.30
CA TYR A 209 0.96 11.86 11.49
C TYR A 209 -0.13 12.24 12.51
N ASN A 210 -0.68 13.44 12.35
CA ASN A 210 -1.66 14.02 13.28
C ASN A 210 -2.93 14.53 12.58
N ASP A 211 -3.10 14.18 11.30
CA ASP A 211 -4.26 14.48 10.45
C ASP A 211 -4.78 13.17 9.82
N ASP A 212 -5.78 13.28 8.93
CA ASP A 212 -6.44 12.11 8.32
C ASP A 212 -5.57 11.46 7.24
N TYR A 213 -5.38 10.15 7.37
CA TYR A 213 -4.71 9.28 6.40
C TYR A 213 -5.68 8.27 5.81
N TYR A 214 -5.45 7.88 4.57
CA TYR A 214 -6.25 6.89 3.84
C TYR A 214 -5.36 5.74 3.37
N PHE A 215 -5.97 4.56 3.19
CA PHE A 215 -5.25 3.36 2.76
C PHE A 215 -4.90 3.41 1.28
N LEU A 216 -3.72 2.87 0.98
CA LEU A 216 -3.30 2.44 -0.33
C LEU A 216 -2.99 0.95 -0.31
N LEU A 217 -3.48 0.23 -1.32
CA LEU A 217 -3.16 -1.18 -1.56
C LEU A 217 -2.67 -1.33 -3.00
N ASN A 218 -1.51 -1.93 -3.20
CA ASN A 218 -1.01 -2.19 -4.55
C ASN A 218 -0.03 -3.36 -4.61
N ILE A 219 0.30 -3.76 -5.84
CA ILE A 219 1.48 -4.58 -6.16
C ILE A 219 2.28 -3.85 -7.23
N ALA A 220 3.44 -3.34 -6.86
CA ALA A 220 4.41 -2.84 -7.81
C ALA A 220 5.23 -3.98 -8.44
N ILE A 221 5.76 -3.74 -9.64
CA ILE A 221 6.65 -4.66 -10.36
C ILE A 221 8.00 -3.97 -10.54
N GLU A 222 9.04 -4.61 -10.01
CA GLU A 222 10.42 -4.16 -10.13
C GLU A 222 11.01 -4.48 -11.52
N PRO A 223 11.99 -3.70 -12.01
CA PRO A 223 12.64 -3.95 -13.30
C PRO A 223 13.32 -5.31 -13.44
N ASP A 224 13.67 -5.95 -12.33
CA ASP A 224 14.35 -7.24 -12.27
C ASP A 224 13.38 -8.42 -12.04
N ILE A 225 12.07 -8.22 -12.25
CA ILE A 225 11.04 -9.27 -12.23
C ILE A 225 11.49 -10.54 -12.97
N ASP A 226 11.18 -11.70 -12.39
CA ASP A 226 11.47 -13.00 -12.99
C ASP A 226 10.91 -13.06 -14.43
N PRO A 227 11.72 -13.37 -15.46
CA PRO A 227 11.24 -13.50 -16.83
C PRO A 227 10.09 -14.51 -17.00
N GLU A 228 10.01 -15.52 -16.13
CA GLU A 228 8.97 -16.54 -16.13
C GLU A 228 7.72 -16.14 -15.32
N PHE A 229 7.72 -14.94 -14.70
CA PHE A 229 6.54 -14.39 -14.05
C PHE A 229 5.37 -14.31 -15.05
N THR A 230 4.20 -14.77 -14.61
CA THR A 230 2.95 -14.72 -15.39
C THR A 230 1.92 -13.87 -14.66
N GLU A 231 1.53 -14.29 -13.46
CA GLU A 231 0.67 -13.53 -12.57
C GLU A 231 0.87 -13.96 -11.11
N SER A 232 0.62 -13.05 -10.17
CA SER A 232 0.52 -13.35 -8.74
C SER A 232 -0.39 -12.33 -8.07
N ALA A 233 -1.09 -12.77 -7.02
CA ALA A 233 -2.08 -11.95 -6.33
C ALA A 233 -1.70 -11.69 -4.85
N MET A 234 -2.05 -10.51 -4.37
CA MET A 234 -2.23 -10.22 -2.94
C MET A 234 -3.69 -10.46 -2.62
N LEU A 235 -3.95 -11.36 -1.67
CA LEU A 235 -5.30 -11.63 -1.18
C LEU A 235 -5.52 -10.89 0.13
N VAL A 236 -6.60 -10.13 0.25
CA VAL A 236 -6.98 -9.43 1.48
C VAL A 236 -8.35 -9.96 1.92
N ASP A 237 -8.38 -10.50 3.14
CA ASP A 237 -9.58 -11.02 3.81
C ASP A 237 -10.39 -9.91 4.44
N TYR A 238 -9.73 -9.01 5.16
CA TYR A 238 -10.41 -7.83 5.68
C TYR A 238 -9.44 -6.69 5.94
N ILE A 239 -10.03 -5.50 6.05
CA ILE A 239 -9.42 -4.33 6.67
C ILE A 239 -10.36 -3.82 7.74
N ARG A 240 -9.88 -3.68 8.96
CA ARG A 240 -10.66 -3.18 10.10
C ARG A 240 -9.92 -2.05 10.79
N VAL A 241 -10.64 -0.98 11.09
CA VAL A 241 -10.16 0.17 11.85
C VAL A 241 -10.95 0.30 13.13
N TYR A 242 -10.26 0.43 14.26
CA TYR A 242 -10.81 0.59 15.61
C TYR A 242 -10.29 1.89 16.23
N GLN A 243 -11.09 2.54 17.08
CA GLN A 243 -10.73 3.77 17.81
C GLN A 243 -11.30 3.70 19.22
#